data_AF-A0A1I0VAP5-F1
#
_entry.id   AF-A0A1I0VAP5-F1
#
_cell.length_a   1.000
_cell.length_b   1.000
_cell.length_c   1.000
_cell.angle_alpha   90.00
_cell.angle_beta   90.00
_cell.angle_gamma   90.00
#
_symmetry.space_group_name_H-M   'P 1'
#
loop_
_entity.id
_entity.type
_entity.pdbx_description
1 polymer ?
#
loop_
_entity_poly.entity_id
_entity_poly.type
_entity_poly.pdbx_seq_one_letter_code
_entity_poly.pdbx_strand_id
1 'polypeptide(L)'
;MKKNALLLLLLFSIVMFSQDKKLNYYFNHYEVSVTKNYGYQHGFPEKRIIFINSKDSTYLLQIRVAKDLKDARLYDFKKKEVVEFSIDNITFKMNDLANLQQPKLVDYFFHKHQKNIDNKNVEKIEFERDTILNKTVVHLIRYKNKKLKKVIHEDYFIFQKKEDSEFKRINQDVRDLITTHNVNLKKEESLTKTLCLTDGKISLDVEYLENKNIDYNFTFNRKD
;
A
#
# COMPACT_ATOMS: atom_id res chain seq x y z
N MET A 1 32.73 -35.87 37.17
CA MET A 1 32.56 -35.86 35.69
C MET A 1 31.10 -35.86 35.21
N LYS A 2 30.14 -36.55 35.86
CA LYS A 2 28.74 -36.63 35.37
C LYS A 2 27.95 -35.30 35.35
N LYS A 3 28.24 -34.36 36.27
CA LYS A 3 27.56 -33.03 36.31
C LYS A 3 27.90 -32.12 35.13
N ASN A 4 29.11 -32.22 34.59
CA ASN A 4 29.56 -31.37 33.48
C ASN A 4 28.96 -31.83 32.13
N ALA A 5 28.68 -33.13 31.97
CA ALA A 5 28.03 -33.67 30.78
C ALA A 5 26.55 -33.22 30.67
N LEU A 6 25.85 -33.11 31.80
CA LEU A 6 24.46 -32.64 31.83
C LEU A 6 24.35 -31.15 31.47
N LEU A 7 25.28 -30.32 31.94
CA LEU A 7 25.36 -28.90 31.58
C LEU A 7 25.64 -28.71 30.09
N LEU A 8 26.52 -29.54 29.51
CA LEU A 8 26.83 -29.52 28.07
C LEU A 8 25.62 -29.93 27.23
N LEU A 9 24.85 -30.94 27.65
CA LEU A 9 23.60 -31.35 26.99
C LEU A 9 22.52 -30.26 27.06
N LEU A 10 22.40 -29.58 28.20
CA LEU A 10 21.50 -28.43 28.35
C LEU A 10 21.92 -27.27 27.44
N LEU A 11 23.21 -26.94 27.37
CA LEU A 11 23.73 -25.90 26.47
C LEU A 11 23.51 -26.26 24.98
N PHE A 12 23.73 -27.51 24.58
CA PHE A 12 23.45 -27.95 23.20
C PHE A 12 21.94 -27.93 22.87
N SER A 13 21.08 -28.23 23.85
CA SER A 13 19.63 -28.14 23.64
C SER A 13 19.14 -26.71 23.43
N ILE A 14 19.79 -25.71 24.05
CA ILE A 14 19.45 -24.29 23.85
C ILE A 14 19.86 -23.80 22.45
N VAL A 15 20.96 -24.32 21.88
CA VAL A 15 21.42 -23.96 20.52
C VAL A 15 20.52 -24.54 19.42
N MET A 16 19.80 -25.63 19.70
CA MET A 16 18.89 -26.30 18.74
C MET A 16 17.58 -25.53 18.45
N PHE A 17 17.29 -24.44 19.17
CA PHE A 17 16.01 -23.72 19.02
C PHE A 17 16.04 -22.51 18.07
N SER A 18 17.15 -22.21 17.40
CA SER A 18 17.14 -21.23 16.28
C SER A 18 16.98 -21.97 14.95
N GLN A 19 15.76 -22.45 14.67
CA GLN A 19 15.45 -23.01 13.35
C GLN A 19 15.14 -21.87 12.38
N ASP A 20 15.95 -21.76 11.32
CA ASP A 20 15.65 -20.86 10.20
C ASP A 20 14.35 -21.34 9.52
N LYS A 21 13.30 -20.53 9.64
CA LYS A 21 12.03 -20.78 8.98
C LYS A 21 12.06 -20.16 7.59
N LYS A 22 11.98 -21.01 6.56
CA LYS A 22 11.83 -20.56 5.17
C LYS A 22 10.38 -20.12 4.93
N LEU A 23 10.20 -18.85 4.58
CA LEU A 23 8.90 -18.26 4.25
C LEU A 23 8.85 -17.94 2.75
N ASN A 24 7.67 -18.09 2.14
CA ASN A 24 7.45 -17.86 0.72
C ASN A 24 6.12 -17.10 0.52
N TYR A 25 6.17 -16.01 -0.25
CA TYR A 25 5.04 -15.16 -0.58
C TYR A 25 5.03 -14.91 -2.09
N TYR A 26 3.92 -15.22 -2.74
CA TYR A 26 3.76 -15.01 -4.17
C TYR A 26 3.16 -13.64 -4.46
N PHE A 27 3.77 -12.87 -5.34
CA PHE A 27 3.27 -11.59 -5.85
C PHE A 27 3.04 -11.69 -7.34
N ASN A 28 1.84 -11.33 -7.78
CA ASN A 28 1.51 -11.28 -9.21
C ASN A 28 1.29 -9.86 -9.73
N HIS A 29 1.52 -8.86 -8.87
CA HIS A 29 1.27 -7.48 -9.20
C HIS A 29 2.14 -6.55 -8.36
N TYR A 30 2.54 -5.43 -8.97
CA TYR A 30 3.08 -4.30 -8.22
C TYR A 30 2.60 -2.95 -8.73
N GLU A 31 2.54 -1.99 -7.81
CA GLU A 31 2.22 -0.59 -8.07
C GLU A 31 3.36 0.30 -7.56
N VAL A 32 3.67 1.36 -8.30
CA VAL A 32 4.58 2.43 -7.89
C VAL A 32 3.81 3.73 -7.89
N SER A 33 3.86 4.44 -6.75
CA SER A 33 3.28 5.77 -6.61
C SER A 33 4.23 6.73 -5.89
N VAL A 34 3.99 8.02 -6.06
CA VAL A 34 4.63 9.09 -5.28
C VAL A 34 3.53 9.81 -4.52
N THR A 35 3.69 9.88 -3.20
CA THR A 35 2.73 10.51 -2.29
C THR A 35 3.36 11.75 -1.66
N LYS A 36 2.61 12.85 -1.61
CA LYS A 36 2.93 14.04 -0.81
C LYS A 36 1.82 14.24 0.20
N ASN A 37 2.12 13.98 1.47
CA ASN A 37 1.21 14.25 2.57
C ASN A 37 1.57 15.59 3.24
N TYR A 38 0.73 16.59 3.05
CA TYR A 38 0.96 17.94 3.55
C TYR A 38 0.71 18.08 5.06
N GLY A 39 -0.08 17.17 5.65
CA GLY A 39 -0.38 17.15 7.09
C GLY A 39 0.63 16.40 7.96
N TYR A 40 1.39 15.45 7.39
CA TYR A 40 2.34 14.61 8.14
C TYR A 40 3.81 14.81 7.72
N GLN A 41 4.07 14.97 6.41
CA GLN A 41 5.43 15.06 5.85
C GLN A 41 5.72 16.45 5.25
N HIS A 42 4.91 17.46 5.57
CA HIS A 42 5.01 18.81 5.00
C HIS A 42 5.10 18.83 3.46
N GLY A 43 4.52 17.82 2.80
CA GLY A 43 4.51 17.71 1.34
C GLY A 43 5.79 17.17 0.72
N PHE A 44 6.76 16.68 1.50
CA PHE A 44 7.92 15.98 0.94
C PHE A 44 7.46 14.70 0.22
N PRO A 45 7.97 14.43 -1.01
CA PRO A 45 7.54 13.28 -1.78
C PRO A 45 8.10 11.97 -1.18
N GLU A 46 7.22 11.00 -1.02
CA GLU A 46 7.53 9.62 -0.67
C GLU A 46 7.19 8.72 -1.86
N LYS A 47 8.18 7.99 -2.38
CA LYS A 47 7.95 6.90 -3.32
C LYS A 47 7.46 5.68 -2.55
N ARG A 48 6.34 5.12 -2.96
CA ARG A 48 5.77 3.89 -2.43
C ARG A 48 5.74 2.84 -3.53
N ILE A 49 6.18 1.62 -3.20
CA ILE A 49 6.07 0.44 -4.07
C ILE A 49 5.31 -0.61 -3.29
N ILE A 50 4.24 -1.15 -3.86
CA ILE A 50 3.40 -2.14 -3.20
C ILE A 50 3.35 -3.39 -4.07
N PHE A 51 3.72 -4.52 -3.50
CA PHE A 51 3.62 -5.84 -4.09
C PHE A 51 2.47 -6.60 -3.44
N ILE A 52 1.60 -7.17 -4.27
CA ILE A 52 0.38 -7.83 -3.83
C ILE A 52 0.11 -9.08 -4.64
N ASN A 53 -0.64 -10.00 -4.04
CA ASN A 53 -1.34 -11.04 -4.77
C ASN A 53 -2.78 -10.55 -5.05
N SER A 54 -3.20 -10.57 -6.31
CA SER A 54 -4.54 -10.15 -6.71
C SER A 54 -5.66 -11.11 -6.31
N LYS A 55 -5.32 -12.36 -5.99
CA LYS A 55 -6.29 -13.38 -5.54
C LYS A 55 -6.20 -13.64 -4.04
N ASP A 56 -5.19 -13.11 -3.36
CA ASP A 56 -4.96 -13.32 -1.93
C ASP A 56 -4.58 -11.99 -1.26
N SER A 57 -5.48 -11.50 -0.40
CA SER A 57 -5.26 -10.27 0.36
C SER A 57 -4.66 -10.51 1.75
N THR A 58 -4.23 -11.74 2.06
CA THR A 58 -3.69 -12.08 3.39
C THR A 58 -2.32 -11.48 3.65
N TYR A 59 -1.60 -11.05 2.61
CA TYR A 59 -0.31 -10.40 2.75
C TYR A 59 -0.06 -9.33 1.69
N LEU A 60 0.83 -8.39 2.02
CA LEU A 60 1.38 -7.42 1.06
C LEU A 60 2.81 -7.06 1.46
N LEU A 61 3.66 -6.77 0.48
CA LEU A 61 4.99 -6.20 0.72
C LEU A 61 4.98 -4.75 0.26
N GLN A 62 5.35 -3.85 1.16
CA GLN A 62 5.40 -2.42 0.91
C GLN A 62 6.83 -1.93 1.08
N ILE A 63 7.26 -1.09 0.14
CA ILE A 63 8.53 -0.40 0.18
C ILE A 63 8.24 1.10 0.12
N ARG A 64 8.82 1.86 1.05
CA ARG A 64 8.69 3.31 1.12
C ARG A 64 10.08 3.92 1.08
N VAL A 65 10.25 4.91 0.22
CA VAL A 65 11.48 5.67 0.12
C VAL A 65 11.17 7.16 0.08
N ALA A 66 11.75 7.90 1.01
CA ALA A 66 11.83 9.35 1.01
C ALA A 66 13.25 9.78 1.42
N LYS A 67 13.50 11.09 1.49
CA LYS A 67 14.83 11.65 1.83
C LYS A 67 15.44 11.01 3.10
N ASP A 68 14.61 10.88 4.13
CA ASP A 68 15.02 10.40 5.46
C ASP A 68 14.25 9.13 5.88
N LEU A 69 13.65 8.42 4.91
CA LEU A 69 12.89 7.20 5.15
C LEU A 69 13.26 6.13 4.12
N LYS A 70 13.66 4.95 4.61
CA LYS A 70 13.80 3.74 3.80
C LYS A 70 13.18 2.59 4.60
N ASP A 71 12.09 2.04 4.11
CA ASP A 71 11.27 1.08 4.85
C ASP A 71 10.80 -0.02 3.90
N ALA A 72 11.12 -1.28 4.19
CA ALA A 72 10.56 -2.44 3.50
C ALA A 72 9.86 -3.32 4.52
N ARG A 73 8.55 -3.52 4.35
CA ARG A 73 7.72 -4.28 5.28
C ARG A 73 6.80 -5.24 4.55
N LEU A 74 6.89 -6.50 4.91
CA LEU A 74 5.88 -7.50 4.59
C LEU A 74 4.87 -7.57 5.74
N TYR A 75 3.61 -7.30 5.42
CA TYR A 75 2.50 -7.49 6.33
C TYR A 75 1.85 -8.83 6.03
N ASP A 76 1.73 -9.70 7.04
CA ASP A 76 0.92 -10.92 6.99
C ASP A 76 -0.27 -10.74 7.94
N PHE A 77 -1.41 -10.34 7.37
CA PHE A 77 -2.62 -10.04 8.13
C PHE A 77 -3.25 -11.28 8.76
N LYS A 78 -3.02 -12.46 8.15
CA LYS A 78 -3.55 -13.73 8.67
C LYS A 78 -2.78 -14.15 9.92
N LYS A 79 -1.45 -14.04 9.89
CA LYS A 79 -0.59 -14.31 11.05
C LYS A 79 -0.53 -13.15 12.05
N LYS A 80 -0.99 -11.97 11.63
CA LYS A 80 -0.84 -10.70 12.37
C LYS A 80 0.63 -10.37 12.66
N GLU A 81 1.48 -10.60 11.66
CA GLU A 81 2.92 -10.35 11.74
C GLU A 81 3.32 -9.25 10.77
N VAL A 82 4.38 -8.51 11.11
CA VAL A 82 5.07 -7.61 10.20
C VAL A 82 6.54 -8.00 10.17
N VAL A 83 7.08 -8.24 8.97
CA VAL A 83 8.50 -8.51 8.77
C VAL A 83 9.13 -7.30 8.10
N GLU A 84 10.11 -6.70 8.76
CA GLU A 84 10.90 -5.59 8.25
C GLU A 84 12.17 -6.12 7.57
N PHE A 85 12.59 -5.45 6.50
CA PHE A 85 13.81 -5.76 5.75
C PHE A 85 14.69 -4.52 5.63
N SER A 86 16.01 -4.74 5.61
CA SER A 86 16.98 -3.67 5.36
C SER A 86 16.94 -3.25 3.89
N ILE A 87 17.00 -1.93 3.65
CA ILE A 87 17.16 -1.34 2.31
C ILE A 87 18.33 -0.37 2.30
N ASP A 88 19.32 -0.65 1.46
CA ASP A 88 20.49 0.21 1.33
C ASP A 88 20.25 1.36 0.32
N ASN A 89 19.50 1.10 -0.75
CA ASN A 89 19.37 2.00 -1.90
C ASN A 89 18.02 2.73 -1.98
N ILE A 90 18.07 4.06 -2.12
CA ILE A 90 16.89 4.93 -2.32
C ILE A 90 16.26 4.83 -3.71
N THR A 91 16.96 4.25 -4.68
CA THR A 91 16.48 4.12 -6.06
C THR A 91 15.77 2.80 -6.33
N PHE A 92 15.28 2.12 -5.29
CA PHE A 92 14.71 0.78 -5.32
C PHE A 92 13.82 0.54 -6.57
N LYS A 93 14.19 -0.49 -7.33
CA LYS A 93 13.52 -1.02 -8.51
C LYS A 93 12.97 -2.42 -8.22
N MET A 94 12.05 -2.92 -9.04
CA MET A 94 11.51 -4.28 -8.89
C MET A 94 12.63 -5.34 -8.78
N ASN A 95 13.66 -5.28 -9.62
CA ASN A 95 14.74 -6.27 -9.58
C ASN A 95 15.54 -6.26 -8.26
N ASP A 96 15.43 -5.21 -7.45
CA ASP A 96 16.07 -5.12 -6.14
C ASP A 96 15.31 -5.90 -5.05
N LEU A 97 14.13 -6.46 -5.36
CA LEU A 97 13.33 -7.27 -4.43
C LEU A 97 14.10 -8.50 -3.92
N ALA A 98 14.94 -9.09 -4.76
CA ALA A 98 15.81 -10.20 -4.38
C ALA A 98 16.90 -9.78 -3.38
N ASN A 99 17.17 -8.48 -3.24
CA ASN A 99 18.20 -7.93 -2.36
C ASN A 99 17.66 -7.51 -0.99
N LEU A 100 16.37 -7.72 -0.70
CA LEU A 100 15.83 -7.50 0.64
C LEU A 100 16.44 -8.53 1.60
N GLN A 101 17.26 -8.04 2.54
CA GLN A 101 18.01 -8.88 3.48
C GLN A 101 17.58 -8.62 4.93
N GLN A 102 18.09 -9.48 5.82
CA GLN A 102 17.97 -9.34 7.28
C GLN A 102 16.53 -9.19 7.77
N PRO A 103 15.64 -10.15 7.45
CA PRO A 103 14.25 -10.09 7.88
C PRO A 103 14.16 -10.07 9.41
N LYS A 104 13.50 -9.04 9.95
CA LYS A 104 13.26 -8.88 11.38
C LYS A 104 11.76 -8.92 11.63
N LEU A 105 11.30 -9.81 12.51
CA LEU A 105 9.92 -9.75 12.99
C LEU A 105 9.76 -8.52 13.87
N VAL A 106 8.75 -7.71 13.56
CA VAL A 106 8.39 -6.54 14.35
C VAL A 106 6.97 -6.76 14.87
N ASP A 107 6.83 -6.76 16.19
CA ASP A 107 5.53 -6.84 16.83
C ASP A 107 4.75 -5.55 16.55
N TYR A 108 3.87 -5.61 15.57
CA TYR A 108 2.86 -4.58 15.36
C TYR A 108 1.49 -5.17 15.68
N PHE A 109 0.89 -4.69 16.77
CA PHE A 109 -0.55 -4.83 16.95
C PHE A 109 -1.21 -4.04 15.82
N PHE A 110 -1.77 -4.74 14.82
CA PHE A 110 -2.69 -4.13 13.87
C PHE A 110 -3.80 -3.45 14.67
N HIS A 111 -3.69 -2.14 14.89
CA HIS A 111 -4.75 -1.37 15.49
C HIS A 111 -5.95 -1.52 14.56
N LYS A 112 -7.03 -2.11 15.07
CA LYS A 112 -8.33 -2.02 14.41
C LYS A 112 -8.64 -0.53 14.33
N HIS A 113 -8.39 0.10 13.18
CA HIS A 113 -8.99 1.38 12.88
C HIS A 113 -10.50 1.14 12.82
N GLN A 114 -11.18 1.34 13.95
CA GLN A 114 -12.62 1.56 13.94
C GLN A 114 -12.83 2.84 13.13
N LYS A 115 -13.23 2.67 11.87
CA LYS A 115 -13.77 3.74 11.04
C LYS A 115 -15.07 4.19 11.72
N ASN A 116 -14.96 5.11 12.68
CA ASN A 116 -16.10 5.91 13.13
C ASN A 116 -16.44 6.87 11.98
N ILE A 117 -17.01 6.34 10.91
CA ILE A 117 -17.69 7.17 9.92
C ILE A 117 -18.95 7.66 10.63
N ASP A 118 -18.95 8.93 11.01
CA ASP A 118 -20.10 9.57 11.62
C ASP A 118 -21.28 9.44 10.63
N ASN A 119 -22.33 8.70 11.01
CA ASN A 119 -23.48 8.28 10.19
C ASN A 119 -24.29 9.45 9.55
N LYS A 120 -23.86 10.69 9.76
CA LYS A 120 -24.50 11.90 9.27
C LYS A 120 -23.89 12.41 7.97
N ASN A 121 -22.66 12.01 7.63
CA ASN A 121 -22.00 12.52 6.44
C ASN A 121 -22.70 12.03 5.16
N VAL A 122 -22.71 12.88 4.14
CA VAL A 122 -23.29 12.57 2.82
C VAL A 122 -22.26 12.85 1.75
N GLU A 123 -22.18 11.96 0.78
CA GLU A 123 -21.29 12.07 -0.36
C GLU A 123 -22.06 12.45 -1.62
N LYS A 124 -21.45 13.30 -2.45
CA LYS A 124 -21.88 13.60 -3.82
C LYS A 124 -20.72 13.35 -4.76
N ILE A 125 -21.03 12.91 -5.98
CA ILE A 125 -20.05 12.82 -7.05
C ILE A 125 -20.43 13.77 -8.17
N GLU A 126 -19.42 14.48 -8.66
CA GLU A 126 -19.43 15.21 -9.92
C GLU A 126 -18.33 14.59 -10.80
N PHE A 127 -18.57 14.48 -12.10
CA PHE A 127 -17.53 13.98 -13.01
C PHE A 127 -17.56 14.74 -14.33
N GLU A 128 -16.36 14.95 -14.88
CA GLU A 128 -16.15 15.64 -16.13
C GLU A 128 -15.21 14.80 -17.01
N ARG A 129 -15.50 14.78 -18.31
CA ARG A 129 -14.60 14.21 -19.33
C ARG A 129 -14.00 15.33 -20.14
N ASP A 130 -12.73 15.62 -19.90
CA ASP A 130 -11.96 16.56 -20.69
C ASP A 130 -11.50 15.86 -21.97
N THR A 131 -12.18 16.15 -23.07
CA THR A 131 -11.87 15.60 -24.39
C THR A 131 -10.61 16.20 -25.02
N ILE A 132 -10.14 17.37 -24.56
CA ILE A 132 -8.94 18.05 -25.08
C ILE A 132 -7.69 17.42 -24.46
N LEU A 133 -7.71 17.22 -23.14
CA LEU A 133 -6.60 16.59 -22.42
C LEU A 133 -6.70 15.06 -22.35
N ASN A 134 -7.79 14.48 -22.87
CA ASN A 134 -8.12 13.06 -22.81
C ASN A 134 -8.05 12.51 -21.37
N LYS A 135 -8.68 13.25 -20.44
CA LYS A 135 -8.73 12.92 -19.01
C LYS A 135 -10.18 12.83 -18.55
N THR A 136 -10.43 11.88 -17.66
CA THR A 136 -11.68 11.85 -16.89
C THR A 136 -11.36 12.27 -15.46
N VAL A 137 -12.04 13.30 -14.97
CA VAL A 137 -11.90 13.79 -13.59
C VAL A 137 -13.17 13.45 -12.84
N VAL A 138 -13.02 12.73 -11.74
CA VAL A 138 -14.11 12.38 -10.83
C VAL A 138 -13.87 13.10 -9.51
N HIS A 139 -14.82 13.92 -9.10
CA HIS A 139 -14.80 14.71 -7.88
C HIS A 139 -15.81 14.16 -6.88
N LEU A 140 -15.33 13.59 -5.79
CA LEU A 140 -16.12 13.10 -4.68
C LEU A 140 -16.11 14.15 -3.57
N ILE A 141 -17.28 14.67 -3.21
CA ILE A 141 -17.45 15.69 -2.17
C ILE A 141 -18.16 15.06 -0.98
N ARG A 142 -17.54 15.14 0.20
CA ARG A 142 -18.17 14.73 1.47
C ARG A 142 -18.62 15.96 2.25
N TYR A 143 -19.90 15.96 2.61
CA TYR A 143 -20.55 16.98 3.43
C TYR A 143 -20.78 16.47 4.85
N LYS A 144 -20.74 17.38 5.83
CA LYS A 144 -20.98 17.08 7.25
C LYS A 144 -22.40 16.54 7.55
N ASN A 145 -23.38 16.84 6.70
CA ASN A 145 -24.77 16.43 6.88
C ASN A 145 -25.57 16.43 5.58
N LYS A 146 -26.76 15.81 5.61
CA LYS A 146 -27.72 15.77 4.50
C LYS A 146 -28.18 17.15 3.98
N LYS A 147 -28.04 18.23 4.76
CA LYS A 147 -28.35 19.60 4.31
C LYS A 147 -27.20 20.25 3.54
N LEU A 148 -26.10 19.53 3.30
CA LEU A 148 -24.95 19.96 2.49
C LEU A 148 -24.30 21.28 2.95
N LYS A 149 -24.45 21.62 4.24
CA LYS A 149 -24.05 22.95 4.76
C LYS A 149 -22.55 23.24 4.71
N LYS A 150 -21.70 22.21 4.85
CA LYS A 150 -20.25 22.34 4.90
C LYS A 150 -19.60 21.15 4.22
N VAL A 151 -18.74 21.43 3.25
CA VAL A 151 -17.78 20.48 2.68
C VAL A 151 -16.70 20.22 3.73
N ILE A 152 -16.48 18.95 4.04
CA ILE A 152 -15.47 18.54 5.04
C ILE A 152 -14.30 17.81 4.39
N HIS A 153 -14.49 17.28 3.19
CA HIS A 153 -13.48 16.52 2.47
C HIS A 153 -13.84 16.46 0.99
N GLU A 154 -12.83 16.49 0.15
CA GLU A 154 -12.98 16.37 -1.31
C GLU A 154 -11.87 15.49 -1.85
N ASP A 155 -12.21 14.56 -2.74
CA ASP A 155 -11.26 13.73 -3.45
C ASP A 155 -11.43 13.94 -4.96
N TYR A 156 -10.33 14.23 -5.65
CA TYR A 156 -10.29 14.28 -7.11
C TYR A 156 -9.51 13.08 -7.62
N PHE A 157 -10.14 12.27 -8.45
CA PHE A 157 -9.55 11.13 -9.12
C PHE A 157 -9.39 11.45 -10.60
N ILE A 158 -8.15 11.44 -11.07
CA ILE A 158 -7.80 11.80 -12.44
C ILE A 158 -7.42 10.51 -13.16
N PHE A 159 -8.21 10.18 -14.19
CA PHE A 159 -8.02 9.04 -15.05
C PHE A 159 -7.53 9.49 -16.43
N GLN A 160 -6.62 8.72 -17.01
CA GLN A 160 -6.11 8.96 -18.36
C GLN A 160 -6.01 7.65 -19.12
N LYS A 161 -6.07 7.73 -20.45
CA LYS A 161 -5.82 6.58 -21.32
C LYS A 161 -4.36 6.14 -21.18
N LYS A 162 -4.11 4.87 -20.86
CA LYS A 162 -2.76 4.25 -20.97
C LYS A 162 -2.77 3.24 -22.12
N GLU A 163 -1.77 3.32 -23.00
CA GLU A 163 -1.67 2.47 -24.19
C GLU A 163 -1.31 1.01 -23.85
N ASP A 164 -0.59 0.78 -22.75
CA ASP A 164 -0.03 -0.53 -22.38
C ASP A 164 -0.57 -1.12 -21.06
N SER A 165 -1.75 -0.70 -20.57
CA SER A 165 -2.28 -1.23 -19.31
C SER A 165 -2.89 -2.62 -19.48
N GLU A 166 -2.05 -3.66 -19.46
CA GLU A 166 -2.50 -5.06 -19.36
C GLU A 166 -3.16 -5.42 -18.01
N PHE A 167 -3.62 -4.45 -17.21
CA PHE A 167 -4.30 -4.77 -15.96
C PHE A 167 -5.61 -4.03 -15.68
N LYS A 168 -6.58 -4.86 -15.28
CA LYS A 168 -7.98 -4.58 -14.94
C LYS A 168 -8.21 -4.46 -13.43
N ARG A 169 -7.18 -4.48 -12.58
CA ARG A 169 -7.39 -4.37 -11.13
C ARG A 169 -7.62 -2.93 -10.74
N ILE A 170 -8.89 -2.66 -10.60
CA ILE A 170 -9.45 -1.48 -9.99
C ILE A 170 -8.98 -1.43 -8.51
N ASN A 171 -8.18 -0.41 -8.15
CA ASN A 171 -7.89 -0.06 -6.74
C ASN A 171 -9.21 0.03 -5.96
N GLN A 172 -9.23 -0.29 -4.67
CA GLN A 172 -10.44 -0.23 -3.84
C GLN A 172 -11.16 1.12 -3.98
N ASP A 173 -10.42 2.24 -4.03
CA ASP A 173 -11.03 3.55 -4.22
C ASP A 173 -11.76 3.66 -5.57
N VAL A 174 -11.13 3.18 -6.65
CA VAL A 174 -11.76 3.14 -7.99
C VAL A 174 -12.96 2.17 -8.00
N ARG A 175 -12.90 1.10 -7.20
CA ARG A 175 -14.00 0.13 -7.08
C ARG A 175 -15.18 0.77 -6.41
N ASP A 176 -14.95 1.54 -5.34
CA ASP A 176 -15.98 2.26 -4.64
C ASP A 176 -16.61 3.33 -5.56
N LEU A 177 -15.82 4.03 -6.38
CA LEU A 177 -16.35 4.95 -7.40
C LEU A 177 -17.29 4.24 -8.40
N ILE A 178 -16.89 3.07 -8.91
CA ILE A 178 -17.70 2.33 -9.90
C ILE A 178 -18.94 1.71 -9.24
N THR A 179 -18.78 1.06 -8.09
CA THR A 179 -19.83 0.22 -7.48
C THR A 179 -20.79 1.01 -6.59
N THR A 180 -20.29 1.96 -5.81
CA THR A 180 -21.12 2.77 -4.89
C THR A 180 -21.71 3.97 -5.61
N HIS A 181 -20.96 4.57 -6.53
CA HIS A 181 -21.33 5.83 -7.17
C HIS A 181 -21.61 5.72 -8.68
N ASN A 182 -21.59 4.51 -9.25
CA ASN A 182 -21.92 4.23 -10.65
C ASN A 182 -21.11 5.07 -11.66
N VAL A 183 -19.86 5.38 -11.34
CA VAL A 183 -18.97 6.10 -12.27
C VAL A 183 -18.63 5.20 -13.46
N ASN A 184 -18.96 5.65 -14.67
CA ASN A 184 -18.72 4.91 -15.90
C ASN A 184 -17.35 5.30 -16.51
N LEU A 185 -16.31 4.53 -16.15
CA LEU A 185 -14.97 4.67 -16.71
C LEU A 185 -14.82 3.81 -17.98
N LYS A 186 -14.07 4.31 -18.97
CA LYS A 186 -13.71 3.51 -20.14
C LYS A 186 -12.68 2.44 -19.76
N LYS A 187 -12.64 1.35 -20.51
CA LYS A 187 -11.77 0.19 -20.20
C LYS A 187 -10.27 0.55 -20.24
N GLU A 188 -9.91 1.49 -21.10
CA GLU A 188 -8.55 1.98 -21.31
C GLU A 188 -8.14 3.09 -20.33
N GLU A 189 -9.07 3.58 -19.51
CA GLU A 189 -8.79 4.62 -18.52
C GLU A 189 -8.18 4.01 -17.26
N SER A 190 -7.06 4.58 -16.84
CA SER A 190 -6.32 4.17 -15.64
C SER A 190 -6.22 5.36 -14.69
N LEU A 191 -6.36 5.12 -13.38
CA LEU A 191 -6.12 6.15 -12.37
C LEU A 191 -4.65 6.58 -12.43
N THR A 192 -4.40 7.86 -12.68
CA THR A 192 -3.05 8.42 -12.73
C THR A 192 -2.73 9.30 -11.54
N LYS A 193 -3.76 9.91 -10.94
CA LYS A 193 -3.56 10.84 -9.83
C LYS A 193 -4.79 10.92 -8.92
N THR A 194 -4.54 11.05 -7.62
CA THR A 194 -5.55 11.39 -6.61
C THR A 194 -5.11 12.65 -5.87
N LEU A 195 -6.02 13.60 -5.72
CA LEU A 195 -5.84 14.77 -4.86
C LEU A 195 -6.91 14.77 -3.78
N CYS A 196 -6.51 14.80 -2.52
CA CYS A 196 -7.43 14.98 -1.41
C CYS A 196 -7.32 16.40 -0.88
N LEU A 197 -8.45 17.06 -0.69
CA LEU A 197 -8.55 18.36 -0.05
C LEU A 197 -9.29 18.23 1.29
N THR A 198 -8.82 19.00 2.26
CA THR A 198 -9.47 19.17 3.56
C THR A 198 -9.60 20.67 3.82
N ASP A 199 -10.84 21.14 4.05
CA ASP A 199 -11.17 22.56 4.19
C ASP A 199 -10.58 23.43 3.04
N GLY A 200 -10.69 22.96 1.79
CA GLY A 200 -10.25 23.67 0.58
C GLY A 200 -8.74 23.71 0.33
N LYS A 201 -7.94 23.04 1.17
CA LYS A 201 -6.48 22.93 0.99
C LYS A 201 -6.09 21.50 0.66
N ILE A 202 -5.12 21.33 -0.24
CA ILE A 202 -4.58 20.01 -0.57
C ILE A 202 -3.95 19.41 0.69
N SER A 203 -4.46 18.26 1.11
CA SER A 203 -3.96 17.48 2.24
C SER A 203 -3.12 16.29 1.77
N LEU A 204 -3.44 15.72 0.61
CA LEU A 204 -2.75 14.59 0.00
C LEU A 204 -2.68 14.74 -1.52
N ASP A 205 -1.53 14.46 -2.11
CA ASP A 205 -1.34 14.31 -3.56
C ASP A 205 -0.66 12.98 -3.84
N VAL A 206 -1.30 12.11 -4.61
CA VAL A 206 -0.79 10.78 -4.99
C VAL A 206 -0.71 10.71 -6.51
N GLU A 207 0.48 10.45 -7.03
CA GLU A 207 0.72 10.20 -8.46
C GLU A 207 1.06 8.72 -8.67
N TYR A 208 0.33 8.04 -9.56
CA TYR A 208 0.50 6.62 -9.87
C TYR A 208 1.37 6.46 -11.12
N LEU A 209 2.62 6.05 -10.91
CA LEU A 209 3.63 5.97 -11.96
C LEU A 209 3.53 4.65 -12.72
N GLU A 210 3.51 3.53 -11.98
CA GLU A 210 3.48 2.18 -12.56
C GLU A 210 2.43 1.32 -11.89
N ASN A 211 1.83 0.43 -12.68
CA ASN A 211 0.89 -0.58 -12.22
C ASN A 211 1.02 -1.74 -13.21
N LYS A 212 1.66 -2.84 -12.80
CA LYS A 212 2.09 -3.90 -13.70
C LYS A 212 1.92 -5.28 -13.10
N ASN A 213 1.66 -6.24 -13.99
CA ASN A 213 1.68 -7.66 -13.67
C ASN A 213 3.12 -8.14 -13.55
N ILE A 214 3.33 -9.02 -12.58
CA ILE A 214 4.59 -9.73 -12.38
C ILE A 214 4.26 -11.18 -12.07
N ASP A 215 5.29 -12.02 -12.03
CA ASP A 215 5.20 -13.40 -11.59
C ASP A 215 6.40 -13.65 -10.67
N TYR A 216 6.23 -13.41 -9.38
CA TYR A 216 7.38 -13.36 -8.46
C TYR A 216 7.10 -14.10 -7.15
N ASN A 217 7.90 -15.12 -6.88
CA ASN A 217 7.91 -15.84 -5.60
C ASN A 217 8.99 -15.26 -4.69
N PHE A 218 8.58 -14.42 -3.73
CA PHE A 218 9.47 -13.84 -2.75
C PHE A 218 9.74 -14.82 -1.61
N THR A 219 11.00 -15.20 -1.44
CA THR A 219 11.41 -16.22 -0.45
C THR A 219 12.51 -15.68 0.44
N PHE A 220 12.40 -15.90 1.74
CA PHE A 220 13.44 -15.53 2.71
C PHE A 220 13.46 -16.49 3.90
N ASN A 221 14.60 -16.55 4.59
CA ASN A 221 14.75 -17.29 5.84
C ASN A 221 14.65 -16.32 7.01
N ARG A 222 13.88 -16.67 8.04
CA ARG A 222 13.75 -15.89 9.27
C ARG A 222 14.07 -16.77 10.47
N LYS A 223 14.81 -16.24 11.43
CA LYS A 223 14.95 -16.86 12.75
C LYS A 223 13.73 -16.49 13.58
N ASP A 224 13.00 -17.50 14.04
CA ASP A 224 11.97 -17.34 15.06
C ASP A 224 12.60 -17.28 16.47
#